data_AF-A0A3A4NJ34-F1
#
_entry.id   AF-A0A3A4NJ34-F1
#
_cell.length_a   1.000
_cell.length_b   1.000
_cell.length_c   1.000
_cell.angle_alpha   90.00
_cell.angle_beta   90.00
_cell.angle_gamma   90.00
#
_symmetry.space_group_name_H-M   'P 1'
#
loop_
_entity.id
_entity.type
_entity.pdbx_description
1 polymer ?
#
loop_
_entity_poly.entity_id
_entity_poly.type
_entity_poly.pdbx_seq_one_letter_code
_entity_poly.pdbx_strand_id
1 'polypeptide(L)'
;MQKEFTLGDAVRFKATFRDSAGALFDPTSTTGKVYNAADTVVATFATLAKISTGTYVADWQTAVGVNPTGAYSFEATGVWGALTYKRFARNIARLA
;
A
#
# COMPACT_ATOMS: atom_id res chain seq x y z
N MET A 1 11.60 10.75 3.60
CA MET A 1 10.72 11.91 3.85
C MET A 1 9.34 11.36 4.16
N GLN A 2 8.87 11.53 5.40
CA GLN A 2 7.52 11.13 5.83
C GLN A 2 6.54 12.18 5.31
N LYS A 3 5.47 11.77 4.62
CA LYS A 3 4.40 12.69 4.24
C LYS A 3 3.40 12.78 5.39
N GLU A 4 3.02 13.99 5.73
CA GLU A 4 1.97 14.27 6.71
C GLU A 4 0.63 14.41 5.99
N PHE A 5 -0.41 13.82 6.56
CA PHE A 5 -1.78 13.86 6.04
C PHE A 5 -2.73 14.17 7.20
N THR A 6 -3.89 14.76 6.89
CA THR A 6 -4.92 15.04 7.88
C THR A 6 -6.07 14.03 7.75
N LEU A 7 -6.80 13.78 8.84
CA LEU A 7 -8.03 12.99 8.80
C LEU A 7 -9.01 13.56 7.76
N GLY A 8 -9.49 12.71 6.86
CA GLY A 8 -10.34 13.09 5.72
C GLY A 8 -9.60 13.20 4.39
N ASP A 9 -8.27 13.21 4.39
CA ASP A 9 -7.47 13.21 3.17
C ASP A 9 -7.57 11.88 2.41
N ALA A 10 -7.51 12.01 1.08
CA ALA A 10 -7.28 10.90 0.17
C ALA A 10 -5.78 10.64 0.05
N VAL A 11 -5.34 9.47 0.53
CA VAL A 11 -3.93 9.04 0.47
C VAL A 11 -3.77 8.04 -0.67
N ARG A 12 -2.98 8.40 -1.68
CA ARG A 12 -2.59 7.48 -2.75
C ARG A 12 -1.30 6.75 -2.41
N PHE A 13 -1.39 5.43 -2.27
CA PHE A 13 -0.23 4.54 -2.18
C PHE A 13 0.19 4.08 -3.57
N LYS A 14 1.51 3.98 -3.78
CA LYS A 14 2.10 3.44 -5.00
C LYS A 14 3.00 2.25 -4.67
N ALA A 15 2.76 1.13 -5.34
CA ALA A 15 3.59 -0.07 -5.29
C ALA A 15 4.25 -0.32 -6.65
N THR A 16 5.51 -0.73 -6.63
CA THR A 16 6.24 -1.17 -7.82
C THR A 16 6.77 -2.57 -7.56
N PHE A 17 6.44 -3.51 -8.44
CA PHE A 17 6.87 -4.90 -8.42
C PHE A 17 8.02 -5.10 -9.40
N ARG A 18 9.07 -5.77 -8.91
CA ARG A 18 10.28 -6.10 -9.66
C ARG A 18 10.66 -7.54 -9.40
N ASP A 19 11.18 -8.22 -10.41
CA ASP A 19 11.72 -9.57 -10.25
C ASP A 19 13.09 -9.54 -9.55
N SER A 20 13.70 -10.72 -9.38
CA SER A 20 15.03 -10.84 -8.76
C SER A 20 16.15 -10.19 -9.57
N ALA A 21 15.95 -9.93 -10.87
CA ALA A 21 16.87 -9.20 -11.73
C ALA A 21 16.62 -7.67 -11.71
N GLY A 22 15.59 -7.21 -10.99
CA GLY A 22 15.20 -5.80 -10.89
C GLY A 22 14.30 -5.32 -12.04
N ALA A 23 13.93 -6.18 -12.97
CA ALA A 23 13.04 -5.84 -14.09
C ALA A 23 11.59 -5.67 -13.60
N LEU A 24 10.86 -4.73 -14.19
CA LEU A 24 9.45 -4.53 -13.89
C LEU A 24 8.65 -5.74 -14.40
N PHE A 25 7.74 -6.25 -13.59
CA PHE A 25 6.84 -7.32 -13.98
C PHE A 25 5.43 -7.06 -13.45
N ASP A 26 4.43 -7.58 -14.15
CA ASP A 26 3.04 -7.53 -13.70
C ASP A 26 2.67 -8.82 -12.94
N PRO A 27 2.34 -8.73 -11.64
CA PRO A 27 1.78 -9.86 -10.91
C PRO A 27 0.43 -10.31 -11.50
N THR A 28 0.11 -11.60 -11.36
CA THR A 28 -1.19 -12.16 -11.76
C THR A 28 -2.31 -11.72 -10.84
N SER A 29 -2.00 -11.43 -9.58
CA SER A 29 -2.91 -10.80 -8.63
C SER A 29 -2.15 -9.78 -7.78
N THR A 30 -2.85 -8.72 -7.38
CA THR A 30 -2.31 -7.71 -6.48
C THR A 30 -3.30 -7.42 -5.36
N THR A 31 -2.83 -7.35 -4.12
CA THR A 31 -3.65 -6.95 -2.96
C THR A 31 -2.89 -5.94 -2.12
N GLY A 32 -3.62 -5.21 -1.27
CA GLY A 32 -3.03 -4.20 -0.40
C GLY A 32 -3.64 -4.20 0.99
N LYS A 33 -2.84 -3.81 1.99
CA LYS A 33 -3.29 -3.58 3.36
C LYS A 33 -2.68 -2.31 3.92
N VAL A 34 -3.48 -1.54 4.65
CA VAL A 34 -3.01 -0.38 5.40
C VAL A 34 -3.01 -0.73 6.88
N TYR A 35 -1.90 -0.46 7.54
CA TYR A 35 -1.69 -0.71 8.96
C TYR A 35 -1.55 0.62 9.70
N ASN A 36 -2.16 0.72 10.88
CA ASN A 36 -1.93 1.83 11.80
C ASN A 36 -0.65 1.63 12.62
N ALA A 37 -0.37 2.57 13.54
CA ALA A 37 0.82 2.54 14.39
C ALA A 37 0.86 1.36 15.40
N ALA A 38 -0.27 0.69 15.62
CA ALA A 38 -0.40 -0.50 16.45
C ALA A 38 -0.41 -1.80 15.62
N ASP A 39 0.07 -1.75 14.38
CA ASP A 39 0.09 -2.86 13.41
C ASP A 39 -1.28 -3.51 13.16
N THR A 40 -2.37 -2.77 13.40
CA THR A 40 -3.72 -3.21 13.10
C THR A 40 -4.09 -2.82 11.67
N VAL A 41 -4.70 -3.75 10.93
CA VAL A 41 -5.21 -3.49 9.57
C VAL A 41 -6.43 -2.57 9.65
N VAL A 42 -6.34 -1.39 9.04
CA VAL A 42 -7.43 -0.40 8.98
C VAL A 42 -8.08 -0.31 7.60
N ALA A 43 -7.44 -0.85 6.57
CA ALA A 43 -8.01 -0.98 5.23
C ALA A 43 -7.42 -2.17 4.48
N THR A 44 -8.23 -2.79 3.64
CA THR A 44 -7.82 -3.88 2.74
C THR A 44 -8.27 -3.58 1.32
N PHE A 45 -7.39 -3.81 0.35
CA PHE A 45 -7.64 -3.69 -1.08
C PHE A 45 -7.58 -5.08 -1.70
N ALA A 46 -8.71 -5.58 -2.20
CA ALA A 46 -8.80 -6.86 -2.90
C ALA A 46 -8.07 -6.84 -4.25
N THR A 47 -7.94 -5.66 -4.86
CA THR A 47 -7.18 -5.44 -6.09
C THR A 47 -6.56 -4.05 -6.07
N LEU A 48 -5.34 -3.92 -6.59
CA LEU A 48 -4.70 -2.62 -6.82
C LEU A 48 -4.91 -2.19 -8.28
N ALA A 49 -5.08 -0.88 -8.51
CA ALA A 49 -5.23 -0.35 -9.85
C ALA A 49 -3.87 -0.26 -10.54
N LYS A 50 -3.71 -0.93 -11.69
CA LYS A 50 -2.48 -0.84 -12.50
C LYS A 50 -2.42 0.54 -13.17
N ILE A 51 -1.27 1.20 -13.09
CA ILE A 51 -1.03 2.49 -13.79
C ILE A 51 0.04 2.39 -14.87
N SER A 52 0.96 1.42 -14.75
CA SER A 52 1.94 1.06 -15.76
C SER A 52 2.46 -0.35 -15.46
N THR A 53 3.27 -0.93 -16.35
CA THR A 53 3.90 -2.23 -16.11
C THR A 53 4.63 -2.25 -14.75
N GLY A 54 4.29 -3.25 -13.95
CA GLY A 54 4.78 -3.47 -12.59
C GLY A 54 4.47 -2.36 -11.60
N THR A 55 3.58 -1.42 -11.91
CA THR A 55 3.28 -0.30 -11.01
C THR A 55 1.78 -0.16 -10.80
N TYR A 56 1.41 -0.13 -9.52
CA TYR A 56 0.03 -0.19 -9.06
C TYR A 56 -0.21 0.86 -7.99
N VAL A 57 -1.46 1.28 -7.85
CA VAL A 57 -1.89 2.25 -6.84
C VAL A 57 -3.11 1.78 -6.07
N ALA A 58 -3.24 2.28 -4.85
CA ALA A 58 -4.44 2.21 -4.04
C ALA A 58 -4.73 3.59 -3.46
N ASP A 59 -6.00 4.01 -3.55
CA ASP A 59 -6.48 5.24 -2.94
C ASP A 59 -7.19 4.89 -1.65
N TRP A 60 -6.65 5.37 -0.53
CA TRP A 60 -7.21 5.18 0.79
C TRP A 60 -7.79 6.49 1.29
N GLN A 61 -9.09 6.51 1.56
CA GLN A 61 -9.71 7.62 2.26
C GLN A 61 -9.52 7.45 3.75
N THR A 62 -8.82 8.38 4.38
CA THR A 62 -8.65 8.35 5.84
C THR A 62 -10.01 8.63 6.50
N ALA A 63 -10.60 7.61 7.13
CA ALA A 63 -11.88 7.76 7.80
C ALA A 63 -11.73 8.56 9.10
N VAL A 64 -12.57 9.59 9.25
CA VAL A 64 -12.67 10.41 10.47
C VAL A 64 -13.21 9.55 11.60
N GLY A 65 -12.52 9.50 12.75
CA GLY A 65 -12.98 8.82 13.97
C GLY A 65 -12.63 7.34 14.12
N VAL A 66 -12.15 6.68 13.07
CA VAL A 66 -11.68 5.27 13.13
C VAL A 66 -10.15 5.18 13.22
N ASN A 67 -9.47 6.24 12.77
CA ASN A 67 -8.03 6.27 12.59
C ASN A 67 -7.36 7.10 13.69
N PRO A 68 -6.60 6.48 14.62
CA PRO A 68 -5.79 7.24 15.56
C PRO A 68 -4.70 8.02 14.83
N THR A 69 -4.39 9.24 15.29
CA THR A 69 -3.23 10.00 14.82
C THR A 69 -1.96 9.16 15.00
N GLY A 70 -1.09 9.10 13.99
CA GLY A 70 0.11 8.27 14.08
C GLY A 70 0.69 7.87 12.73
N ALA A 71 1.66 6.96 12.79
CA ALA A 71 2.29 6.42 11.60
C ALA A 71 1.43 5.31 10.97
N TYR A 72 1.20 5.41 9.67
CA TYR A 72 0.58 4.37 8.87
C TYR A 72 1.59 3.75 7.91
N SER A 73 1.36 2.49 7.55
CA SER A 73 2.16 1.79 6.53
C SER A 73 1.27 1.04 5.55
N PHE A 74 1.81 0.76 4.36
CA PHE A 74 1.08 0.06 3.29
C PHE A 74 1.87 -1.16 2.82
N GLU A 75 1.26 -2.34 2.94
CA GLU A 75 1.79 -3.57 2.38
C GLU A 75 1.09 -3.84 1.04
N ALA A 76 1.87 -4.02 -0.02
CA ALA A 76 1.37 -4.52 -1.29
C ALA A 76 1.89 -5.94 -1.51
N THR A 77 0.98 -6.85 -1.85
CA THR A 77 1.31 -8.23 -2.20
C THR A 77 1.03 -8.46 -3.67
N GLY A 78 1.98 -9.06 -4.38
CA GLY A 78 1.85 -9.48 -5.77
C GLY A 78 2.12 -10.98 -5.88
N VAL A 79 1.28 -11.70 -6.60
CA VAL A 79 1.49 -13.13 -6.88
C VAL A 79 2.05 -13.29 -8.29
N TRP A 80 3.04 -14.17 -8.45
CA TRP A 80 3.54 -14.59 -9.76
C TRP A 80 3.56 -16.11 -9.82
N GLY A 81 2.65 -16.70 -10.59
CA GLY A 81 2.45 -18.14 -10.61
C GLY A 81 2.03 -18.67 -9.22
N ALA A 82 2.74 -19.66 -8.70
CA ALA A 82 2.52 -20.20 -7.34
C ALA A 82 3.33 -19.46 -6.24
N LEU A 83 4.12 -18.45 -6.59
CA LEU A 83 4.99 -17.73 -5.66
C LEU A 83 4.36 -16.41 -5.21
N THR A 84 4.31 -16.18 -3.89
CA THR A 84 3.81 -14.93 -3.30
C THR A 84 4.98 -13.99 -3.01
N TYR A 85 5.01 -12.83 -3.65
CA TYR A 85 5.98 -11.77 -3.36
C TYR A 85 5.34 -10.71 -2.47
N LYS A 86 5.84 -10.57 -1.24
CA LYS A 86 5.42 -9.50 -0.32
C LYS A 86 6.41 -8.34 -0.41
N ARG A 87 5.94 -7.17 -0.82
CA ARG A 87 6.72 -5.94 -0.74
C ARG A 87 6.20 -5.10 0.41
N PHE A 88 6.94 -5.07 1.51
CA PHE A 88 6.74 -4.10 2.58
C PHE A 88 7.22 -2.74 2.11
N ALA A 89 6.31 -1.87 1.69
CA ALA A 89 6.61 -0.45 1.50
C ALA A 89 6.23 0.28 2.80
N ARG A 90 7.19 0.48 3.71
CA ARG A 90 7.01 1.44 4.82
C ARG A 90 7.00 2.87 4.26
N ASN A 91 5.95 3.22 3.52
CA ASN A 91 5.58 4.62 3.34
C ASN A 91 4.98 5.07 4.66
N ILE A 92 5.85 5.55 5.55
CA ILE A 92 5.43 6.15 6.81
C ILE A 92 4.64 7.40 6.43
N ALA A 93 3.33 7.34 6.61
CA ALA A 93 2.44 8.50 6.57
C ALA A 93 2.19 8.92 8.02
N ARG A 94 2.53 10.15 8.41
CA ARG A 94 2.12 10.68 9.73
C ARG A 94 0.73 11.28 9.55
N LEU A 95 -0.26 10.77 10.27
CA LEU A 95 -1.52 11.47 10.39
C LEU A 95 -1.38 12.50 11.52
N ALA A 96 -1.54 13.77 11.18
CA ALA A 96 -1.49 14.90 12.12
C ALA A 96 -2.89 15.24 12.66
#